data_AF-A0A936QPW1-F1
#
_entry.id   AF-A0A936QPW1-F1
#
_cell.length_a   1.000
_cell.length_b   1.000
_cell.length_c   1.000
_cell.angle_alpha   90.00
_cell.angle_beta   90.00
_cell.angle_gamma   90.00
#
_symmetry.space_group_name_H-M   'P 1'
#
loop_
_entity.id
_entity.type
_entity.pdbx_description
1 polymer ?
#
loop_
_entity_poly.entity_id
_entity_poly.type
_entity_poly.pdbx_seq_one_letter_code
_entity_poly.pdbx_strand_id
1 'polypeptide(L)'
;MKKRPTGGMVYSTNPNVNTSGFDDREPSTLPPPQQDLRIHLDRLKGNKEVTRIVGFIGKHADLSELGRMLKSKCGVGGNTKDGVMLLQGDHRDKVLKLLAEAGYKAKKAGG
;
A
#
# COMPACT_ATOMS: atom_id res chain seq x y z
N MET A 1 -62.41 28.99 -16.53
CA MET A 1 -60.98 28.87 -16.92
C MET A 1 -60.27 27.94 -15.93
N LYS A 2 -59.69 26.84 -16.44
CA LYS A 2 -58.38 26.21 -16.10
C LYS A 2 -58.02 25.99 -14.60
N LYS A 3 -57.62 24.81 -14.11
CA LYS A 3 -56.73 23.76 -14.67
C LYS A 3 -56.92 22.37 -14.03
N ARG A 4 -56.33 21.39 -14.72
CA ARG A 4 -56.38 19.92 -14.69
C ARG A 4 -55.83 19.24 -13.41
N PRO A 5 -56.12 17.94 -13.20
CA PRO A 5 -55.52 17.09 -12.16
C PRO A 5 -54.21 16.41 -12.64
N THR A 6 -53.63 15.57 -11.77
CA THR A 6 -52.48 14.65 -11.97
C THR A 6 -51.08 15.28 -11.99
N GLY A 7 -50.45 15.27 -10.82
CA GLY A 7 -48.99 15.28 -10.66
C GLY A 7 -48.62 14.10 -9.78
N GLY A 8 -48.30 12.96 -10.40
CA GLY A 8 -47.76 11.79 -9.71
C GLY A 8 -46.43 12.17 -9.08
N MET A 9 -46.40 12.26 -7.74
CA MET A 9 -45.16 12.40 -7.01
C MET A 9 -44.46 11.04 -7.04
N VAL A 10 -43.54 10.90 -7.99
CA VAL A 10 -42.58 9.80 -8.01
C VAL A 10 -41.63 9.99 -6.84
N TYR A 11 -41.84 9.21 -5.78
CA TYR A 11 -40.80 9.03 -4.78
C TYR A 11 -39.68 8.24 -5.45
N SER A 12 -38.63 8.95 -5.88
CA SER A 12 -37.35 8.30 -6.20
C SER A 12 -36.84 7.66 -4.94
N THR A 13 -37.12 6.37 -4.78
CA THR A 13 -36.21 5.46 -4.10
C THR A 13 -34.94 5.38 -4.95
N ASN A 14 -34.06 6.37 -4.80
CA ASN A 14 -32.64 6.09 -4.94
C ASN A 14 -32.15 5.71 -3.55
N PRO A 15 -32.05 4.42 -3.21
CA PRO A 15 -31.39 3.98 -1.99
C PRO A 15 -29.89 4.05 -2.24
N ASN A 16 -29.33 5.24 -2.47
CA ASN A 16 -27.92 5.40 -2.26
C ASN A 16 -27.74 5.79 -0.80
N VAL A 17 -27.70 4.74 0.02
CA VAL A 17 -27.15 4.75 1.37
C VAL A 17 -25.75 5.36 1.29
N ASN A 18 -25.68 6.69 1.36
CA ASN A 18 -24.45 7.35 1.74
C ASN A 18 -24.38 7.13 3.25
N THR A 19 -23.91 5.93 3.59
CA THR A 19 -23.54 5.53 4.94
C THR A 19 -22.75 6.67 5.55
N SER A 20 -23.39 7.32 6.50
CA SER A 20 -22.89 7.65 7.83
C SER A 20 -21.43 8.04 7.89
N GLY A 21 -21.18 9.28 8.35
CA GLY A 21 -19.86 9.88 8.45
C GLY A 21 -18.77 8.96 8.98
N PHE A 22 -17.63 9.02 8.28
CA PHE A 22 -16.36 8.54 8.77
C PHE A 22 -15.43 9.73 8.81
N ASP A 23 -15.52 10.52 9.89
CA ASP A 23 -14.34 11.24 10.38
C ASP A 23 -13.42 10.17 10.98
N ASP A 24 -12.71 9.46 10.11
CA ASP A 24 -11.60 8.62 10.50
C ASP A 24 -10.34 9.33 10.07
N ARG A 25 -9.75 10.08 11.01
CA ARG A 25 -8.35 10.54 10.99
C ARG A 25 -7.36 9.36 11.01
N GLU A 26 -7.68 8.30 10.30
CA GLU A 26 -6.76 7.22 9.98
C GLU A 26 -5.76 7.77 8.95
N PRO A 27 -4.44 7.57 9.12
CA PRO A 27 -3.48 7.99 8.11
C PRO A 27 -3.84 7.30 6.80
N SER A 28 -4.29 8.08 5.83
CA SER A 28 -4.63 7.57 4.50
C SER A 28 -3.35 7.04 3.86
N THR A 29 -3.32 5.74 3.57
CA THR A 29 -2.21 5.14 2.85
C THR A 29 -2.11 5.80 1.48
N LEU A 30 -0.96 6.43 1.22
CA LEU A 30 -0.76 7.14 -0.04
C LEU A 30 -0.87 6.17 -1.22
N PRO A 31 -1.39 6.61 -2.37
CA PRO A 31 -1.44 5.77 -3.54
C PRO A 31 -0.04 5.30 -3.95
N PRO A 32 0.13 4.04 -4.39
CA PRO A 32 1.42 3.47 -4.78
C PRO A 32 2.32 4.37 -5.65
N PRO A 33 1.82 5.07 -6.70
CA PRO A 33 2.66 5.89 -7.57
C PRO A 33 3.23 7.15 -6.91
N GLN A 34 2.71 7.54 -5.74
CA GLN A 34 3.19 8.68 -4.98
C GLN A 34 4.21 8.29 -3.90
N GLN A 35 4.37 6.99 -3.62
CA GLN A 35 5.32 6.49 -2.64
C GLN A 35 6.68 6.21 -3.27
N ASP A 36 7.75 6.85 -2.76
CA ASP A 36 9.14 6.58 -3.15
C ASP A 36 9.79 5.62 -2.13
N LEU A 37 9.80 4.33 -2.46
CA LEU A 37 10.44 3.28 -1.69
C LEU A 37 11.93 3.20 -2.02
N ARG A 38 12.76 3.06 -0.99
CA ARG A 38 14.21 2.89 -1.11
C ARG A 38 14.64 1.52 -0.62
N ILE A 39 15.35 0.80 -1.47
CA ILE A 39 15.83 -0.55 -1.21
C ILE A 39 17.32 -0.49 -0.87
N HIS A 40 17.66 -0.67 0.40
CA HIS A 40 19.01 -0.75 0.91
C HIS A 40 19.48 -2.20 1.02
N LEU A 41 20.78 -2.43 0.84
CA LEU A 41 21.43 -3.67 1.22
C LEU A 41 22.23 -3.43 2.51
N ASP A 42 21.85 -4.11 3.58
CA ASP A 42 22.63 -4.17 4.81
C ASP A 42 23.44 -5.47 4.84
N ARG A 43 24.74 -5.35 5.05
CA ARG A 43 25.64 -6.49 5.29
C ARG A 43 25.89 -6.63 6.78
N LEU A 44 25.37 -7.71 7.37
CA LEU A 44 25.57 -8.08 8.76
C LEU A 44 26.84 -8.93 8.91
N LYS A 45 27.31 -9.07 10.16
CA LYS A 45 28.44 -9.94 10.50
C LYS A 45 28.17 -11.39 10.05
N GLY A 46 29.17 -12.02 9.44
CA GLY A 46 29.12 -13.42 9.02
C GLY A 46 28.49 -13.67 7.65
N ASN A 47 28.76 -12.81 6.66
CA ASN A 47 28.26 -12.94 5.27
C ASN A 47 26.73 -12.98 5.15
N LYS A 48 26.01 -12.45 6.14
CA LYS A 48 24.56 -12.34 6.10
C LYS A 48 24.19 -11.02 5.46
N GLU A 49 23.47 -11.09 4.35
CA GLU A 49 22.94 -9.91 3.67
C GLU A 49 21.44 -9.79 3.96
N VAL A 50 20.97 -8.57 4.16
CA VAL A 50 19.57 -8.25 4.42
C VAL A 50 19.17 -7.07 3.54
N THR A 51 18.10 -7.25 2.79
CA THR A 51 17.49 -6.18 2.00
C THR A 51 16.52 -5.39 2.88
N ARG A 52 16.80 -4.12 3.10
CA ARG A 52 15.97 -3.20 3.89
C ARG A 52 15.21 -2.24 2.98
N ILE A 53 13.89 -2.25 3.04
CA ILE A 53 13.02 -1.36 2.25
C ILE A 53 12.43 -0.31 3.18
N VAL A 54 12.63 0.96 2.84
CA VAL A 54 12.16 2.13 3.62
C VAL A 54 11.35 3.06 2.72
N GLY A 55 10.61 4.01 3.31
CA GLY A 55 9.89 5.05 2.57
C GLY A 55 8.42 4.74 2.32
N PHE A 56 7.88 3.70 2.94
CA PHE A 56 6.45 3.42 2.88
C PHE A 56 5.69 4.41 3.77
N ILE A 57 4.63 5.01 3.22
CA ILE A 57 3.80 6.01 3.91
C ILE A 57 2.36 5.52 3.92
N GLY A 58 1.90 5.04 5.07
CA GLY A 58 0.55 4.54 5.24
C GLY A 58 0.40 3.77 6.54
N LYS A 59 -0.67 2.98 6.62
CA LYS A 59 -0.97 2.18 7.81
C LYS A 59 0.00 1.01 7.96
N HIS A 60 0.23 0.59 9.19
CA HIS A 60 1.01 -0.61 9.48
C HIS A 60 0.39 -1.89 8.91
N ALA A 61 -0.94 -1.93 8.76
CA ALA A 61 -1.65 -3.04 8.13
C ALA A 61 -1.24 -3.20 6.66
N ASP A 62 -1.29 -2.11 5.88
CA ASP A 62 -0.90 -2.11 4.46
C ASP A 62 0.60 -2.43 4.29
N LEU A 63 1.45 -1.89 5.17
CA LEU A 63 2.87 -2.21 5.21
C LEU A 63 3.10 -3.71 5.46
N SER A 64 2.35 -4.30 6.39
CA SER A 64 2.44 -5.73 6.72
C SER A 64 1.97 -6.59 5.54
N GLU A 65 0.89 -6.19 4.87
CA GLU A 65 0.36 -6.88 3.68
C GLU A 65 1.36 -6.84 2.52
N LEU A 66 1.90 -5.65 2.20
CA LEU A 66 2.93 -5.49 1.18
C LEU A 66 4.20 -6.29 1.54
N GLY A 67 4.62 -6.25 2.81
CA GLY A 67 5.72 -7.07 3.29
C GLY A 67 5.46 -8.58 3.17
N ARG A 68 4.23 -9.04 3.39
CA ARG A 68 3.83 -10.44 3.22
C ARG A 68 3.82 -10.85 1.75
N MET A 69 3.33 -9.98 0.87
CA MET A 69 3.39 -10.17 -0.58
C MET A 69 4.85 -10.32 -1.05
N LEU A 70 5.73 -9.41 -0.65
CA LEU A 70 7.15 -9.44 -1.02
C LEU A 70 7.85 -10.70 -0.48
N LYS A 71 7.59 -11.08 0.78
CA LYS A 71 8.11 -12.32 1.37
C LYS A 71 7.66 -13.57 0.60
N SER A 72 6.37 -13.65 0.27
CA SER A 72 5.80 -14.77 -0.48
C SER A 72 6.40 -14.88 -1.89
N LYS A 73 6.53 -13.76 -2.60
CA LYS A 73 7.10 -13.70 -3.95
C LYS A 73 8.61 -13.97 -3.98
N CYS A 74 9.34 -13.53 -2.96
CA CYS A 74 10.78 -13.76 -2.86
C CYS A 74 11.12 -15.13 -2.24
N GLY A 75 10.16 -15.79 -1.56
CA GLY A 75 10.38 -17.05 -0.88
C GLY A 75 11.30 -16.93 0.34
N VAL A 76 11.35 -15.75 0.96
CA VAL A 76 12.28 -15.46 2.07
C VAL A 76 11.59 -15.04 3.34
N GLY A 77 12.28 -15.31 4.45
CA GLY A 77 11.95 -14.75 5.75
C GLY A 77 12.21 -13.24 5.80
N GLY A 78 11.52 -12.57 6.71
CA GLY A 78 11.66 -11.14 6.88
C GLY A 78 10.75 -10.56 7.94
N ASN A 79 11.10 -9.39 8.44
CA ASN A 79 10.34 -8.68 9.46
C ASN A 79 9.89 -7.32 8.92
N THR A 80 8.74 -6.86 9.38
CA THR A 80 8.20 -5.55 9.02
C THR A 80 8.02 -4.77 10.32
N LYS A 81 8.79 -3.71 10.53
CA LYS A 81 8.82 -2.95 11.78
C LYS A 81 8.98 -1.46 11.50
N ASP A 82 8.22 -0.62 12.19
CA ASP A 82 8.40 0.84 12.18
C ASP A 82 8.42 1.49 10.77
N GLY A 83 7.59 1.02 9.83
CA GLY A 83 7.59 1.56 8.46
C GLY A 83 8.71 0.99 7.56
N VAL A 84 9.45 0.00 8.05
CA VAL A 84 10.59 -0.62 7.36
C VAL A 84 10.34 -2.11 7.16
N MET A 85 10.63 -2.61 5.96
CA MET A 85 10.61 -4.04 5.67
C MET A 85 12.03 -4.57 5.57
N LEU A 86 12.30 -5.67 6.25
CA LEU A 86 13.57 -6.37 6.24
C LEU A 86 13.35 -7.74 5.60
N LEU A 87 14.10 -8.05 4.55
CA LEU A 87 14.08 -9.32 3.84
C LEU A 87 15.45 -9.95 3.95
N GLN A 88 15.53 -11.22 4.31
CA GLN A 88 16.81 -11.94 4.35
C GLN A 88 17.31 -12.20 2.93
N GLY A 89 18.61 -11.97 2.69
CA GLY A 89 19.27 -12.14 1.40
C GLY A 89 19.32 -10.86 0.55
N ASP A 90 20.04 -10.94 -0.56
CA ASP A 90 20.04 -9.92 -1.61
C ASP A 90 18.94 -10.22 -2.64
N HIS A 91 17.82 -9.51 -2.50
CA HIS A 91 16.69 -9.61 -3.44
C HIS A 91 16.35 -8.26 -4.07
N ARG A 92 17.32 -7.35 -4.12
CA ARG A 92 17.13 -5.98 -4.64
C ARG A 92 16.47 -5.96 -6.01
N ASP A 93 16.91 -6.82 -6.93
CA ASP A 93 16.36 -6.92 -8.28
C ASP A 93 14.93 -7.43 -8.33
N LYS A 94 14.62 -8.47 -7.55
CA LYS A 94 13.26 -9.04 -7.49
C LYS A 94 12.30 -8.06 -6.83
N VAL A 95 12.70 -7.47 -5.70
CA VAL A 95 11.90 -6.49 -4.97
C VAL A 95 11.62 -5.26 -5.84
N LEU A 96 12.62 -4.76 -6.57
CA LEU A 96 12.44 -3.63 -7.49
C LEU A 96 11.37 -3.94 -8.55
N LYS A 97 11.42 -5.14 -9.15
CA LYS A 97 10.41 -5.57 -10.14
C LYS A 97 9.02 -5.68 -9.53
N LEU A 98 8.89 -6.36 -8.39
CA LEU A 98 7.60 -6.53 -7.71
C LEU A 98 6.98 -5.21 -7.29
N LEU A 99 7.79 -4.27 -6.78
CA LEU A 99 7.32 -2.94 -6.42
C LEU A 99 6.90 -2.14 -7.66
N ALA A 100 7.64 -2.22 -8.76
CA ALA A 100 7.26 -1.60 -10.02
C ALA A 100 5.96 -2.19 -10.60
N GLU A 101 5.79 -3.52 -10.56
CA GLU A 101 4.57 -4.22 -10.98
C GLU A 101 3.35 -3.82 -10.11
N ALA A 102 3.58 -3.61 -8.81
CA ALA A 102 2.55 -3.12 -7.89
C ALA A 102 2.33 -1.60 -7.98
N GLY A 103 3.01 -0.89 -8.89
CA GLY A 103 2.84 0.54 -9.14
C GLY A 103 3.56 1.47 -8.16
N TYR A 104 4.46 0.94 -7.33
CA TYR A 104 5.29 1.72 -6.41
C TYR A 104 6.55 2.23 -7.11
N LYS A 105 6.97 3.46 -6.78
CA LYS A 105 8.28 3.97 -7.22
C LYS A 105 9.34 3.44 -6.29
N ALA A 106 10.07 2.42 -6.71
CA ALA A 106 11.18 1.87 -5.94
C ALA A 106 12.54 2.22 -6.56
N LYS A 107 13.53 2.52 -5.72
CA LYS A 107 14.92 2.77 -6.14
C LYS A 107 15.88 1.96 -5.27
N LYS A 108 16.91 1.39 -5.88
CA LYS A 108 18.03 0.79 -5.14
C LYS A 108 18.86 1.93 -4.52
N ALA A 109 19.11 1.85 -3.22
CA ALA A 109 19.86 2.82 -2.45
C ALA A 109 21.08 2.14 -1.80
N GLY A 110 22.25 2.77 -1.90
CA GLY A 110 23.54 2.19 -1.53
C GLY A 110 24.29 1.67 -2.75
N GLY A 111 25.40 2.35 -3.07
CA GLY A 111 26.40 1.92 -4.03
C GLY A 111 27.52 1.17 -3.32
#